data_AF-A0A655BS05-F1
#
_entry.id   AF-A0A655BS05-F1
#
_cell.length_a   1.000
_cell.length_b   1.000
_cell.length_c   1.000
_cell.angle_alpha   90.00
_cell.angle_beta   90.00
_cell.angle_gamma   90.00
#
_symmetry.space_group_name_H-M   'P 1'
#
loop_
_entity.id
_entity.type
_entity.pdbx_description
1 polymer ?
#
loop_
_entity_poly.entity_id
_entity_poly.type
_entity_poly.pdbx_seq_one_letter_code
_entity_poly.pdbx_strand_id
1 'polypeptide(L)' 'MTSVGYETPGSFGSWCADLNLHCITAEFPPVSADEASEKYLLAMSNLLRWHPKDGVDPS' A
#
# COMPACT_ATOMS: atom_id res chain seq x y z
N MET A 1 13.40 5.04 10.00
CA MET A 1 12.12 4.52 9.50
C MET A 1 11.12 5.66 9.61
N THR A 2 10.66 6.22 8.50
CA THR A 2 9.70 7.33 8.53
C THR A 2 8.32 6.76 8.87
N SER A 3 8.14 6.47 10.16
CA SER A 3 6.83 6.24 10.77
C SER A 3 5.98 7.51 10.61
N VAL A 4 4.66 7.40 10.74
CA VAL A 4 3.62 8.45 10.62
C VAL A 4 3.82 9.64 11.60
N GLY A 5 4.97 9.70 12.30
CA GLY A 5 5.39 10.78 13.19
C GLY A 5 5.15 10.50 14.66
N TYR A 6 4.50 9.37 14.99
CA TYR A 6 4.22 8.92 16.35
C TYR A 6 4.18 7.40 16.45
N GLU A 7 4.30 6.86 17.66
CA GLU A 7 4.13 5.42 17.90
C GLU A 7 2.66 5.03 17.78
N THR A 8 2.39 3.89 17.14
CA THR A 8 1.05 3.30 17.03
C THR A 8 1.03 1.91 17.70
N PRO A 9 0.99 1.83 19.05
CA PRO A 9 0.97 0.56 19.76
C PRO A 9 -0.23 -0.28 19.34
N GLY A 10 0.01 -1.55 18.99
CA GLY A 10 -1.04 -2.47 18.54
C GLY A 10 -1.63 -2.16 17.15
N SER A 11 -0.99 -1.30 16.35
CA SER A 11 -1.42 -1.10 14.96
C SER A 11 -1.24 -2.36 14.11
N PHE A 12 -1.96 -2.43 13.00
CA PHE A 12 -1.80 -3.52 12.04
C PHE A 12 -0.35 -3.64 11.54
N GLY A 13 0.31 -2.50 11.28
CA GLY A 13 1.72 -2.49 10.87
C GLY A 13 2.67 -3.05 11.94
N SER A 14 2.44 -2.71 13.21
CA SER A 14 3.23 -3.24 14.34
C SER A 14 3.04 -4.76 14.48
N TRP A 15 1.80 -5.24 14.36
CA TRP A 15 1.51 -6.68 14.39
C TRP A 15 2.12 -7.43 13.21
N CYS A 16 2.09 -6.86 12.01
CA CYS A 16 2.77 -7.44 10.84
C CYS A 16 4.30 -7.51 11.05
N ALA A 17 4.89 -6.49 11.68
CA ALA A 17 6.32 -6.48 12.00
C ALA A 17 6.70 -7.60 12.98
N ASP A 18 5.87 -7.86 14.01
CA ASP A 18 6.07 -8.97 14.96
C ASP A 18 6.08 -10.35 14.26
N LEU A 19 5.41 -10.46 13.11
CA LEU A 19 5.31 -11.67 12.30
C LEU A 19 6.29 -11.72 11.10
N ASN A 20 7.18 -10.73 10.95
CA ASN A 20 8.02 -10.54 9.77
C ASN A 20 7.22 -10.48 8.43
N LEU A 21 5.99 -9.98 8.47
CA LEU A 21 5.16 -9.73 7.29
C LEU A 21 5.38 -8.30 6.79
N HIS A 22 5.68 -8.14 5.50
CA HIS A 22 5.85 -6.81 4.92
C HIS A 22 4.48 -6.12 4.76
N CYS A 23 4.27 -5.04 5.51
CA CYS A 23 3.05 -4.24 5.47
C CYS A 23 3.36 -2.83 4.96
N ILE A 24 2.59 -2.37 3.97
CA ILE A 24 2.65 -1.02 3.44
C ILE A 24 1.28 -0.38 3.64
N THR A 25 1.23 0.74 4.34
CA THR A 25 0.02 1.57 4.45
C THR A 25 0.08 2.66 3.38
N ALA A 26 -0.91 2.69 2.49
CA ALA A 26 -1.07 3.74 1.49
C ALA A 26 -2.24 4.66 1.87
N GLU A 27 -1.94 5.76 2.56
CA GLU A 27 -2.93 6.77 2.95
C GLU A 27 -3.28 7.68 1.77
N PHE A 28 -4.56 7.77 1.43
CA PHE A 28 -5.04 8.71 0.41
C PHE A 28 -5.11 10.12 0.98
N PRO A 29 -4.95 11.17 0.15
CA PRO A 29 -5.30 12.52 0.57
C PRO A 29 -6.82 12.61 0.85
N PRO A 30 -7.30 13.65 1.54
CA PRO A 30 -8.73 13.94 1.60
C PRO A 30 -9.27 14.13 0.17
N VAL A 31 -10.05 13.17 -0.30
CA VAL A 31 -10.59 13.10 -1.67
C VAL A 31 -11.96 12.44 -1.64
N SER A 32 -12.88 12.88 -2.49
CA SER A 32 -14.18 12.22 -2.61
C SER A 32 -14.03 10.88 -3.34
N ALA A 33 -14.98 9.97 -3.13
CA ALA A 33 -14.99 8.69 -3.85
C ALA A 33 -15.11 8.90 -5.37
N ASP A 34 -15.85 9.93 -5.80
CA ASP A 34 -16.02 10.30 -7.21
C ASP A 34 -14.68 10.70 -7.84
N GLU A 35 -13.97 11.67 -7.25
CA GLU A 35 -12.65 12.10 -7.76
C GLU A 35 -11.62 10.97 -7.66
N ALA A 36 -11.63 10.17 -6.60
CA ALA A 36 -10.70 9.05 -6.44
C ALA A 36 -10.88 7.98 -7.51
N SER A 37 -12.13 7.71 -7.91
CA SER A 37 -12.48 6.74 -8.94
C SER A 37 -12.01 7.17 -10.33
N GLU A 38 -11.85 8.47 -10.57
CA GLU A 38 -11.28 8.96 -11.83
C GLU A 38 -9.75 9.07 -11.75
N LYS A 39 -9.24 9.65 -10.66
CA LYS A 39 -7.82 10.02 -10.51
C LYS A 39 -6.91 8.84 -10.19
N TYR A 40 -7.38 7.86 -9.43
CA TYR A 40 -6.54 6.77 -8.90
C TYR A 40 -6.93 5.38 -9.42
N LEU A 41 -8.00 5.24 -10.20
CA LEU A 41 -8.43 3.95 -10.72
C LEU A 41 -7.33 3.25 -11.51
N LEU A 42 -6.63 3.96 -12.39
CA LEU A 42 -5.53 3.36 -13.15
C LEU A 42 -4.41 2.82 -12.25
N ALA A 43 -4.03 3.57 -11.22
CA ALA A 43 -3.02 3.15 -10.26
C ALA A 43 -3.47 1.92 -9.47
N MET A 44 -4.72 1.91 -9.00
CA MET A 44 -5.30 0.79 -8.26
C MET A 44 -5.41 -0.47 -9.14
N SER A 45 -5.85 -0.33 -10.39
CA SER A 45 -5.90 -1.43 -11.36
C SER A 45 -4.51 -2.00 -11.67
N ASN A 46 -3.49 -1.14 -11.74
CA ASN A 46 -2.11 -1.60 -11.92
C ASN A 46 -1.56 -2.34 -10.69
N LEU A 47 -1.95 -1.93 -9.48
CA LEU A 47 -1.55 -2.60 -8.24
C LEU A 47 -2.07 -4.05 -8.19
N LEU A 48 -3.29 -4.31 -8.67
CA LEU A 48 -3.88 -5.66 -8.72
C LEU A 48 -3.10 -6.66 -9.61
N ARG A 49 -2.25 -6.16 -10.51
CA ARG A 49 -1.43 -6.96 -11.44
C ARG A 49 0.07 -6.66 -11.28
N TRP A 50 0.45 -6.04 -10.18
CA TRP A 50 1.83 -5.63 -9.94
C TRP A 50 2.74 -6.84 -9.79
N HIS A 51 3.90 -6.78 -10.44
CA HIS A 51 5.00 -7.71 -10.26
C HIS A 51 6.31 -6.92 -10.20
N PRO A 52 7.30 -7.40 -9.45
CA PRO A 52 8.63 -6.80 -9.44
C PRO A 52 9.26 -6.93 -10.84
N LYS A 53 10.09 -5.97 -11.23
CA LYS A 53 10.76 -5.95 -12.55
C LYS A 53 11.57 -7.22 -12.84
N ASP A 54 12.05 -7.89 -11.80
CA ASP A 54 12.89 -9.09 -11.91
C ASP A 54 12.12 -10.39 -11.61
N GLY A 55 10.79 -10.30 -11.40
CA GLY A 55 9.90 -11.44 -11.27
C GLY A 55 9.54 -11.99 -12.65
N VAL A 56 10.39 -12.88 -13.17
CA VAL A 56 10.20 -13.80 -14.31
C VAL A 56 8.84 -13.67 -15.01
N ASP A 57 8.86 -13.08 -16.21
CA ASP A 57 7.95 -13.46 -17.28
C ASP A 57 8.53 -14.74 -17.94
N PRO A 58 7.87 -15.92 -17.85
CA PRO A 58 8.36 -17.11 -18.54
C PRO A 58 7.96 -17.14 -20.03
N SER A 59 7.04 -16.31 -20.52
CA SER A 59 6.53 -16.35 -21.91
C SER A 59 5.37 -15.38 -22.14
#